data_AF-A0A6I7PPD3-F1
#
_entry.id   AF-A0A6I7PPD3-F1
#
_cell.length_a   1.000
_cell.length_b   1.000
_cell.length_c   1.000
_cell.angle_alpha   90.00
_cell.angle_beta   90.00
_cell.angle_gamma   90.00
#
_symmetry.space_group_name_H-M   'P 1'
#
loop_
_entity.id
_entity.type
_entity.pdbx_description
1 polymer ?
#
loop_
_entity_poly.entity_id
_entity_poly.type
_entity_poly.pdbx_seq_one_letter_code
_entity_poly.pdbx_strand_id
1 'polypeptide(L)'
;MSDLVLSHPDQTLSPACPAAFEPEATAISLDAAEDRAESRADARARRVALLSVAIVLMAWSDLSQTLSYIRSVGMVELNPLARAVIEQGGVPGLTIFKLLSVTLCVGILLSLRRRVQAELCAWVCVAGMLALTAHWLNYNNNVHLLAPFLQELAASNAAEWVHIPN
;
A
#
# COMPACT_ATOMS: atom_id res chain seq x y z
N MET A 1 31.18 31.10 -91.67
CA MET A 1 30.97 31.90 -90.45
C MET A 1 29.95 31.13 -89.65
N SER A 2 30.43 30.32 -88.69
CA SER A 2 30.52 30.74 -87.27
C SER A 2 29.13 30.60 -86.63
N ASP A 3 28.83 29.82 -85.61
CA ASP A 3 29.60 29.16 -84.55
C ASP A 3 28.73 27.98 -84.04
N LEU A 4 29.27 26.81 -83.73
CA LEU A 4 29.78 26.46 -82.40
C LEU A 4 28.74 26.70 -81.27
N VAL A 5 27.72 25.84 -81.19
CA VAL A 5 26.90 25.71 -79.97
C VAL A 5 27.30 24.43 -79.26
N LEU A 6 28.12 24.63 -78.24
CA LEU A 6 28.66 23.63 -77.32
C LEU A 6 27.55 22.93 -76.54
N SER A 7 27.70 21.61 -76.49
CA SER A 7 27.06 20.65 -75.59
C SER A 7 27.13 21.10 -74.12
N HIS A 8 25.98 21.15 -73.44
CA HIS A 8 25.93 21.16 -71.98
C HIS A 8 25.60 19.73 -71.50
N PRO A 9 26.46 19.10 -70.69
CA PRO A 9 26.21 17.78 -70.13
C PRO A 9 25.16 17.84 -69.01
N ASP A 10 24.28 16.84 -69.01
CA ASP A 10 23.36 16.47 -67.94
C ASP A 10 24.03 16.53 -66.56
N GLN A 11 23.68 17.54 -65.76
CA GLN A 11 23.83 17.48 -64.30
C GLN A 11 22.71 16.62 -63.73
N THR A 12 22.93 15.31 -63.75
CA THR A 12 22.17 14.39 -62.89
C THR A 12 22.63 14.62 -61.45
N LEU A 13 21.92 15.48 -60.73
CA LEU A 13 21.96 15.58 -59.28
C LEU A 13 21.57 14.21 -58.71
N SER A 14 22.59 13.38 -58.46
CA SER A 14 22.45 12.17 -57.68
C SER A 14 21.96 12.58 -56.29
N PRO A 15 20.80 12.08 -55.81
CA PRO A 15 20.36 12.37 -54.44
C PRO A 15 21.42 11.79 -53.52
N ALA A 16 22.15 12.67 -52.83
CA ALA A 16 23.11 12.28 -51.81
C ALA A 16 22.41 11.31 -50.86
N CYS A 17 22.89 10.06 -50.87
CA CYS A 17 22.50 9.05 -49.88
C CYS A 17 22.72 9.70 -48.51
N PRO A 18 21.67 9.94 -47.70
CA PRO A 18 21.83 10.62 -46.43
C PRO A 18 22.84 9.81 -45.61
N ALA A 19 23.90 10.52 -45.21
CA ALA A 19 25.01 9.98 -44.45
C ALA A 19 24.50 9.04 -43.37
N ALA A 20 25.03 7.83 -43.41
CA ALA A 20 24.79 6.80 -42.44
C ALA A 20 25.08 7.31 -41.02
N PHE A 21 24.11 7.07 -40.14
CA PHE A 21 24.31 6.67 -38.75
C PHE A 21 24.75 7.78 -37.77
N GLU A 22 23.80 8.29 -36.98
CA GLU A 22 24.03 8.93 -35.66
C GLU A 22 23.76 7.93 -34.50
N PRO A 23 24.58 6.88 -34.30
CA PRO A 23 24.38 5.93 -33.20
C PRO A 23 24.72 6.52 -31.83
N GLU A 24 25.61 7.52 -31.79
CA GLU A 24 26.20 8.03 -30.55
C GLU A 24 25.21 8.86 -29.73
N ALA A 25 24.43 9.72 -30.40
CA ALA A 25 23.38 10.51 -29.74
C ALA A 25 22.26 9.62 -29.17
N THR A 26 21.97 8.50 -29.84
CA THR A 26 20.93 7.55 -29.41
C THR A 26 21.38 6.79 -28.16
N ALA A 27 22.64 6.35 -28.09
CA ALA A 27 23.17 5.62 -26.94
C ALA A 27 23.13 6.45 -25.64
N ILE A 28 23.56 7.72 -25.70
CA ILE A 28 23.55 8.63 -24.54
C ILE A 28 22.11 8.85 -24.00
N SER A 29 21.11 8.87 -24.88
CA SER A 29 19.71 9.06 -24.48
C SER A 29 19.12 7.85 -23.74
N LEU A 30 19.61 6.64 -24.05
CA LEU A 30 19.16 5.39 -23.44
C LEU A 30 19.71 5.25 -22.02
N ASP A 31 21.02 5.46 -21.85
CA ASP A 31 21.67 5.40 -20.53
C ASP A 31 21.02 6.39 -19.54
N ALA A 32 20.77 7.63 -20.00
CA ALA A 32 20.10 8.64 -19.17
C ALA A 32 18.65 8.28 -18.83
N ALA A 33 17.97 7.47 -19.65
CA ALA A 33 16.60 7.01 -19.38
C ALA A 33 16.59 5.88 -18.34
N GLU A 34 17.55 4.96 -18.40
CA GLU A 34 17.74 3.88 -17.44
C GLU A 34 18.04 4.43 -16.03
N ASP A 35 19.00 5.36 -15.91
CA ASP A 35 19.34 6.04 -14.65
C ASP A 35 18.12 6.71 -14.00
N ARG A 36 17.29 7.38 -14.82
CA ARG A 36 16.05 8.01 -14.34
C ARG A 36 15.02 6.98 -13.89
N ALA A 37 14.94 5.84 -14.55
CA ALA A 37 14.02 4.77 -14.19
C ALA A 37 14.42 4.12 -12.85
N GLU A 38 15.72 3.89 -12.64
CA GLU A 38 16.24 3.36 -11.38
C GLU A 38 16.02 4.33 -10.21
N SER A 39 16.37 5.61 -10.40
CA SER A 39 16.14 6.66 -9.39
C SER A 39 14.66 6.74 -8.96
N ARG A 40 13.73 6.64 -9.92
CA ARG A 40 12.28 6.61 -9.64
C ARG A 40 11.87 5.34 -8.87
N ALA A 41 12.43 4.20 -9.22
CA ALA A 41 12.16 2.94 -8.53
C ALA A 41 12.64 2.96 -7.07
N ASP A 42 13.77 3.61 -6.81
CA ASP A 42 14.35 3.71 -5.47
C ASP A 42 13.62 4.74 -4.60
N ALA A 43 13.22 5.87 -5.18
CA ALA A 43 12.33 6.83 -4.51
C ALA A 43 11.00 6.17 -4.10
N ARG A 44 10.43 5.34 -4.98
CA ARG A 44 9.22 4.55 -4.68
C ARG A 44 9.47 3.56 -3.56
N ALA A 45 10.57 2.81 -3.62
CA ALA A 45 10.92 1.84 -2.60
C ALA A 45 11.00 2.47 -1.20
N ARG A 46 11.57 3.68 -1.11
CA ARG A 46 11.62 4.46 0.12
C ARG A 46 10.23 4.89 0.61
N ARG A 47 9.35 5.37 -0.29
CA ARG A 47 7.97 5.73 0.07
C ARG A 47 7.19 4.53 0.60
N VAL A 48 7.25 3.39 -0.10
CA VAL A 48 6.60 2.15 0.36
C VAL A 48 7.12 1.73 1.73
N ALA A 49 8.44 1.79 1.97
CA ALA A 49 9.01 1.47 3.27
C ALA A 49 8.49 2.39 4.39
N LEU A 50 8.40 3.70 4.15
CA LEU A 50 7.83 4.66 5.11
C LEU A 50 6.35 4.38 5.39
N LEU A 51 5.56 4.12 4.34
CA LEU A 51 4.15 3.75 4.49
C LEU A 51 3.99 2.43 5.25
N SER A 52 4.85 1.44 5.02
CA SER A 52 4.87 0.19 5.77
C SER A 52 5.16 0.41 7.25
N VAL A 53 6.11 1.28 7.61
CA VAL A 53 6.35 1.65 9.01
C VAL A 53 5.10 2.28 9.64
N ALA A 54 4.45 3.20 8.93
CA ALA A 54 3.20 3.81 9.40
C ALA A 54 2.09 2.77 9.62
N ILE A 55 1.93 1.80 8.71
CA ILE A 55 0.98 0.68 8.84
C ILE A 55 1.26 -0.12 10.11
N VAL A 56 2.52 -0.48 10.38
CA VAL A 56 2.90 -1.22 11.59
C VAL A 56 2.55 -0.44 12.86
N LEU A 57 2.87 0.86 12.91
CA LEU A 57 2.57 1.70 14.08
C LEU A 57 1.06 1.84 14.31
N MET A 58 0.29 2.06 13.25
CA MET A 58 -1.18 2.14 13.37
C MET A 58 -1.78 0.79 13.77
N ALA A 59 -1.26 -0.32 13.26
CA ALA A 59 -1.76 -1.66 13.58
C ALA A 59 -1.43 -2.05 15.02
N TRP A 60 -0.28 -1.61 15.53
CA TRP A 60 0.06 -1.74 16.94
C TRP A 60 -0.92 -0.97 17.84
N SER A 61 -1.26 0.26 17.47
CA SER A 61 -2.24 1.08 18.19
C SER A 61 -3.64 0.42 18.19
N ASP A 62 -4.10 -0.04 17.02
CA ASP A 62 -5.38 -0.76 16.88
C ASP A 62 -5.43 -2.01 17.76
N LEU A 63 -4.37 -2.82 17.75
CA LEU A 63 -4.25 -4.00 18.62
C LEU A 63 -4.30 -3.60 20.10
N SER A 64 -3.57 -2.56 20.50
CA SER A 64 -3.57 -2.07 21.89
C SER A 64 -4.98 -1.66 22.36
N GLN A 65 -5.74 -0.96 21.50
CA GLN A 65 -7.11 -0.56 21.83
C GLN A 65 -8.03 -1.77 21.89
N THR A 66 -7.96 -2.67 20.91
CA THR A 66 -8.74 -3.93 20.89
C THR A 66 -8.53 -4.73 22.18
N LEU A 67 -7.27 -4.92 22.59
CA LEU A 67 -6.93 -5.66 23.80
C LEU A 67 -7.40 -4.97 25.07
N SER A 68 -7.34 -3.64 25.12
CA SER A 68 -7.81 -2.87 26.26
C SER A 68 -9.32 -3.03 26.44
N TYR A 69 -10.09 -2.95 25.35
CA TYR A 69 -11.54 -3.08 25.39
C TYR A 69 -12.01 -4.50 25.70
N ILE A 70 -11.43 -5.52 25.05
CA ILE A 70 -11.77 -6.93 25.30
C ILE A 70 -11.52 -7.31 26.78
N ARG A 71 -10.46 -6.78 27.42
CA ARG A 71 -10.12 -7.10 28.81
C ARG A 71 -10.86 -6.31 29.88
N SER A 72 -11.47 -5.17 29.53
CA SER A 72 -12.08 -4.26 30.51
C SER A 72 -13.59 -4.27 30.45
N VAL A 73 -14.15 -3.77 29.35
CA VAL A 73 -15.60 -3.55 29.17
C VAL A 73 -16.27 -4.75 28.50
N GLY A 74 -15.49 -5.56 27.78
CA GLY A 74 -16.02 -6.51 26.80
C GLY A 74 -16.40 -5.76 25.51
N MET A 75 -16.37 -6.46 24.38
CA MET A 75 -16.67 -5.87 23.08
C MET A 75 -17.48 -6.87 22.24
N VAL A 76 -18.49 -6.36 21.54
CA VAL A 76 -19.18 -7.13 20.51
C VAL A 76 -18.28 -7.17 19.29
N GLU A 77 -17.67 -8.34 19.03
CA GLU A 77 -16.80 -8.52 17.88
C GLU A 77 -17.65 -8.74 16.62
N LEU A 78 -17.82 -7.66 15.84
CA LEU A 78 -18.56 -7.69 14.57
C LEU A 78 -17.83 -8.46 13.47
N ASN A 79 -16.53 -8.71 13.63
CA ASN A 79 -15.76 -9.50 12.69
C ASN A 79 -15.90 -11.01 13.00
N PRO A 80 -16.64 -11.79 12.19
CA PRO A 80 -16.87 -13.20 12.46
C PRO A 80 -15.58 -14.03 12.47
N LEU A 81 -14.56 -13.60 11.71
CA LEU A 81 -13.25 -14.25 11.71
C LEU A 81 -12.51 -14.01 13.03
N ALA A 82 -12.53 -12.77 13.53
CA ALA A 82 -11.91 -12.44 14.81
C ALA A 82 -12.60 -13.20 15.95
N ARG A 83 -13.93 -13.32 15.90
CA ARG A 83 -14.71 -14.11 16.85
C ARG A 83 -14.28 -15.58 16.85
N ALA A 84 -14.20 -16.22 15.68
CA ALA A 84 -13.75 -17.61 15.57
C ALA A 84 -12.32 -17.82 16.13
N VAL A 85 -11.43 -16.85 15.91
CA VAL A 85 -10.06 -16.88 16.47
C VAL A 85 -10.07 -16.74 17.99
N ILE A 86 -10.91 -15.86 18.55
CA ILE A 86 -11.04 -15.68 19.99
C ILE A 86 -11.66 -16.92 20.64
N GLU A 87 -12.67 -17.54 20.02
CA GLU A 87 -13.29 -18.77 20.52
C GLU A 87 -12.31 -19.94 20.62
N GLN A 88 -11.36 -20.04 19.68
CA GLN A 88 -10.37 -21.13 19.65
C GLN A 88 -9.13 -20.85 20.49
N GLY A 89 -8.66 -19.60 20.52
CA GLY A 89 -7.33 -19.25 21.05
C GLY A 89 -7.31 -18.09 22.05
N GLY A 90 -8.48 -17.54 22.41
CA GLY A 90 -8.61 -16.41 23.33
C GLY A 90 -7.86 -15.15 22.87
N VAL A 91 -7.47 -14.32 23.84
CA VAL A 91 -6.69 -13.09 23.61
C VAL A 91 -5.35 -13.36 22.90
N PRO A 92 -4.55 -14.39 23.28
CA PRO A 92 -3.29 -14.68 22.60
C PRO A 92 -3.49 -15.06 21.13
N GLY A 93 -4.52 -15.86 20.82
CA GLY A 93 -4.86 -16.26 19.45
C GLY A 93 -5.14 -15.06 18.55
N LEU A 94 -5.95 -14.11 19.03
CA LEU A 94 -6.24 -12.87 18.32
C LEU A 94 -4.98 -12.03 18.08
N THR A 95 -4.12 -11.93 19.09
CA THR A 95 -2.86 -11.18 19.03
C THR A 95 -1.95 -11.76 17.95
N ILE A 96 -1.74 -13.09 17.97
CA ILE A 96 -0.91 -13.79 16.97
C ILE A 96 -1.49 -13.61 15.57
N PHE A 97 -2.80 -13.77 15.41
CA PHE A 97 -3.48 -13.60 14.12
C PHE A 97 -3.28 -12.18 13.54
N LYS A 98 -3.47 -11.13 14.35
CA LYS A 98 -3.23 -9.74 13.92
C LYS A 98 -1.77 -9.51 13.57
N LEU A 99 -0.83 -9.98 14.38
CA LEU A 99 0.61 -9.84 14.12
C LEU A 99 1.05 -10.55 12.84
N LEU A 100 0.57 -11.77 12.60
CA LEU A 100 0.85 -12.52 11.37
C LEU A 100 0.28 -11.81 10.15
N SER A 101 -0.94 -11.29 10.24
CA SER A 101 -1.58 -10.56 9.13
C SER A 101 -0.81 -9.30 8.75
N VAL A 102 -0.39 -8.51 9.74
CA VAL A 102 0.41 -7.29 9.53
C VAL A 102 1.78 -7.63 8.97
N THR A 103 2.44 -8.65 9.53
CA THR A 103 3.77 -9.10 9.07
C THR A 103 3.72 -9.59 7.63
N LEU A 104 2.71 -10.38 7.28
CA LEU A 104 2.50 -10.86 5.91
C LEU A 104 2.23 -9.71 4.95
N CYS A 105 1.32 -8.79 5.31
CA CYS A 105 1.00 -7.62 4.49
C CYS A 105 2.23 -6.75 4.22
N VAL A 106 2.97 -6.38 5.28
CA VAL A 106 4.17 -5.56 5.18
C VAL A 106 5.28 -6.30 4.45
N GLY A 107 5.45 -7.60 4.67
CA GLY A 107 6.41 -8.44 3.95
C GLY A 107 6.17 -8.45 2.43
N ILE A 108 4.90 -8.55 2.01
CA ILE A 108 4.51 -8.46 0.59
C ILE A 108 4.79 -7.06 0.03
N LEU A 109 4.44 -6.00 0.76
CA LEU A 109 4.71 -4.62 0.32
C LEU A 109 6.21 -4.35 0.17
N LEU A 110 7.03 -4.80 1.12
CA LEU A 110 8.48 -4.61 1.10
C LEU A 110 9.19 -5.44 0.03
N SER A 111 8.69 -6.63 -0.29
CA SER A 111 9.23 -7.45 -1.39
C SER A 111 8.91 -6.85 -2.76
N LEU A 112 7.74 -6.19 -2.89
CA LEU A 112 7.28 -5.56 -4.13
C LEU A 112 7.54 -4.05 -4.20
N ARG A 113 8.32 -3.48 -3.27
CA ARG A 113 8.48 -2.02 -3.06
C ARG A 113 8.89 -1.19 -4.27
N ARG A 114 9.54 -1.79 -5.28
CA ARG A 114 9.91 -1.10 -6.54
C ARG A 114 8.77 -1.01 -7.55
N ARG A 115 7.64 -1.73 -7.35
CA ARG A 115 6.47 -1.77 -8.25
C ARG A 115 5.46 -0.68 -7.89
N VAL A 116 4.84 -0.05 -8.91
CA VAL A 116 3.78 0.97 -8.73
C VAL A 116 2.59 0.40 -7.96
N GLN A 117 2.24 -0.85 -8.20
CA GLN A 117 1.14 -1.54 -7.52
C GLN A 117 1.34 -1.59 -6.00
N ALA A 118 2.57 -1.83 -5.53
CA ALA A 118 2.86 -1.86 -4.10
C ALA A 118 2.66 -0.49 -3.44
N GLU A 119 2.98 0.61 -4.14
CA GLU A 119 2.72 1.97 -3.68
C GLU A 119 1.22 2.25 -3.54
N LEU A 120 0.41 1.87 -4.54
CA LEU A 120 -1.04 1.99 -4.47
C LEU A 120 -1.63 1.15 -3.32
N CYS A 121 -1.21 -0.11 -3.19
CA CYS A 121 -1.65 -0.97 -2.09
C CYS A 121 -1.27 -0.40 -0.73
N ALA A 122 -0.05 0.12 -0.56
CA ALA A 122 0.38 0.74 0.68
C ALA A 122 -0.49 1.95 1.05
N TRP A 123 -0.85 2.79 0.08
CA TRP A 123 -1.77 3.92 0.32
C TRP A 123 -3.16 3.45 0.73
N VAL A 124 -3.70 2.41 0.09
CA VAL A 124 -5.00 1.83 0.47
C VAL A 124 -4.95 1.26 1.89
N CYS A 125 -3.88 0.56 2.25
CA CYS A 125 -3.69 0.06 3.61
C CYS A 125 -3.63 1.20 4.62
N VAL A 126 -2.86 2.27 4.36
CA VAL A 126 -2.81 3.45 5.23
C VAL A 126 -4.19 4.11 5.37
N ALA A 127 -4.93 4.28 4.27
CA ALA A 127 -6.28 4.84 4.32
C ALA A 127 -7.23 3.97 5.16
N GLY A 128 -7.16 2.64 5.03
CA GLY A 128 -7.92 1.71 5.87
C GLY A 128 -7.57 1.84 7.36
N MET A 129 -6.28 1.92 7.69
CA MET A 129 -5.83 2.11 9.08
C MET A 129 -6.26 3.45 9.66
N LEU A 130 -6.26 4.52 8.87
CA LEU A 130 -6.78 5.83 9.28
C LEU A 130 -8.29 5.79 9.53
N ALA A 131 -9.05 5.13 8.65
CA ALA A 131 -10.50 4.97 8.83
C ALA A 131 -10.82 4.19 10.11
N LEU A 132 -10.08 3.11 10.39
CA LEU A 132 -10.16 2.36 11.64
C LEU A 132 -9.82 3.24 12.86
N THR A 133 -8.78 4.06 12.77
CA THR A 133 -8.40 4.98 13.85
C THR A 133 -9.50 6.02 14.11
N ALA A 134 -10.11 6.57 13.05
CA ALA A 134 -11.24 7.50 13.17
C ALA A 134 -12.47 6.81 13.77
N HIS A 135 -12.73 5.55 13.40
CA HIS A 135 -13.78 4.74 13.99
C HIS A 135 -13.57 4.56 15.50
N TRP A 136 -12.35 4.20 15.92
CA TRP A 136 -11.99 4.11 17.34
C TRP A 136 -12.19 5.42 18.09
N LEU A 137 -11.78 6.55 17.51
CA LEU A 137 -12.00 7.86 18.12
C LEU A 137 -13.48 8.14 18.33
N ASN A 138 -14.31 7.87 17.32
CA ASN A 138 -15.75 8.02 17.44
C ASN A 138 -16.34 7.05 18.49
N TYR A 139 -15.91 5.79 18.48
CA TYR A 139 -16.35 4.80 19.46
C TYR A 139 -16.04 5.25 20.90
N ASN A 140 -14.80 5.68 21.17
CA ASN A 140 -14.37 6.16 22.49
C ASN A 140 -15.17 7.39 22.94
N ASN A 141 -15.52 8.28 22.02
CA ASN A 141 -16.37 9.44 22.30
C ASN A 141 -17.83 9.09 22.59
N ASN A 142 -18.32 7.92 22.20
CA ASN A 142 -19.72 7.53 22.35
C ASN A 142 -19.94 6.40 23.38
N VAL A 143 -18.89 5.65 23.74
CA VAL A 143 -19.02 4.44 24.58
C VAL A 143 -19.64 4.73 25.94
N HIS A 144 -19.41 5.91 26.53
CA HIS A 144 -19.99 6.28 27.82
C HIS A 144 -21.51 6.55 27.74
N LEU A 145 -22.02 7.00 26.59
CA LEU A 145 -23.45 7.18 26.36
C LEU A 145 -24.15 5.84 26.13
N LEU A 146 -23.44 4.90 25.51
CA LEU A 146 -23.95 3.59 25.16
C LEU A 146 -23.78 2.55 26.28
N ALA A 147 -22.88 2.79 27.23
CA ALA A 147 -22.57 1.87 28.33
C ALA A 147 -23.80 1.28 29.05
N PRO A 148 -24.82 2.07 29.48
CA PRO A 148 -25.99 1.49 30.15
C PRO A 148 -26.81 0.58 29.23
N PHE A 149 -26.98 0.96 27.96
CA PHE A 149 -27.65 0.11 26.96
C PHE A 149 -26.85 -1.16 26.66
N LEU A 150 -25.52 -1.06 26.57
CA LEU A 150 -24.63 -2.20 26.35
C LEU A 150 -24.67 -3.18 27.53
N GLN A 151 -24.79 -2.68 28.76
CA GLN A 151 -24.98 -3.54 29.94
C GLN A 151 -26.32 -4.28 29.91
N GLU A 152 -27.40 -3.61 29.50
CA GLU A 152 -28.71 -4.24 29.32
C GLU A 152 -28.71 -5.28 28.18
N LEU A 153 -28.02 -4.98 27.08
CA LEU A 153 -27.78 -5.91 25.98
C LEU A 153 -26.91 -7.11 26.38
N ALA A 154 -25.87 -6.89 27.18
CA ALA A 154 -25.03 -7.96 27.72
C ALA A 154 -25.82 -8.89 28.65
N ALA A 155 -26.70 -8.32 29.48
CA ALA A 155 -27.56 -9.09 30.37
C ALA A 155 -28.63 -9.91 29.61
N SER A 156 -29.05 -9.46 28.43
CA SER A 156 -30.09 -10.12 27.62
C SER A 156 -29.56 -11.08 26.56
N ASN A 157 -28.39 -10.83 25.96
CA ASN A 157 -27.81 -11.61 24.87
C ASN A 157 -26.50 -12.32 25.26
N ALA A 158 -26.55 -13.15 26.31
CA ALA A 158 -25.39 -13.87 26.83
C ALA A 158 -24.66 -14.78 25.81
N ALA A 159 -25.31 -15.15 24.70
CA ALA A 159 -24.73 -16.04 23.69
C ALA A 159 -23.85 -15.34 22.64
N GLU A 160 -23.98 -14.02 22.44
CA GLU A 160 -23.19 -13.27 21.44
C GLU A 160 -22.06 -12.42 22.07
N TRP A 161 -22.08 -12.30 23.40
CA TRP A 161 -21.05 -11.63 24.17
C TRP A 161 -19.88 -12.57 24.44
N VAL A 162 -18.68 -12.18 23.99
CA VAL A 162 -17.45 -12.93 24.27
C VAL A 162 -16.86 -12.43 25.58
N HIS A 163 -17.05 -13.20 26.65
CA HIS A 163 -16.32 -13.03 27.90
C HIS A 163 -15.14 -14.00 27.95
N ILE A 164 -13.93 -13.47 28.10
CA ILE A 164 -12.74 -14.30 28.31
C ILE A 164 -12.55 -14.38 29.83
N PRO A 165 -12.77 -15.56 30.45
CA PRO A 165 -12.49 -15.73 31.87
C PRO A 165 -11.01 -15.46 32.12
N ASN A 166 -10.74 -14.68 33.19
CA ASN A 166 -9.37 -14.45 33.68
C ASN A 166 -8.69 -15.75 34.08
#